data_AF-A0A8G1VTP4-F1
#
_entry.id   AF-A0A8G1VTP4-F1
#
_cell.length_a   1.000
_cell.length_b   1.000
_cell.length_c   1.000
_cell.angle_alpha   90.00
_cell.angle_beta   90.00
_cell.angle_gamma   90.00
#
_symmetry.space_group_name_H-M   'P 1'
#
loop_
_entity.id
_entity.type
_entity.pdbx_description
1 polymer ?
#
loop_
_entity_poly.entity_id
_entity_poly.type
_entity_poly.pdbx_seq_one_letter_code
_entity_poly.pdbx_strand_id
1 'polypeptide(L)'
;MFTLDTDEDPSWVTDLEAALQDDPVTDDDEKKNGPQSPQAILQQVMTTSPGTSLPSSISGYQPSVGQPYREIGSSANSKVFEQPGTPWAFKILLVDEALTLWDNYTLQMRVYASFDGVDKFVKTAVAVPRAVWFANKTSEFWRTDLELFPDDPRFPRQPRNVLCMERIPPLPQAVRDALVDLFCDRWSISAAKSDPSNADCLVHVLLGSKYDTAAHPGSYLFSLRNFKLHSDQIEQLRLDASALAATMADALALLHWQAKVDGMGVQFVLGSARPTKDHTSIPGHLHLPGLHRLSPGTSTFELVVNPSMHIPRTLSLWLLGFDTCQPISMSAIGVEQAITAFLKDPLYFPRPFSNNWFIDSLWTVFACRYIETAERFTSGTPAQSLPRSFIRGVQIRLLPK
;
A
#
# COMPACT_ATOMS: atom_id res chain seq x y z
N MET A 1 57.07 -49.32 -39.30
CA MET A 1 56.47 -49.50 -40.63
C MET A 1 56.01 -48.12 -41.07
N PHE A 2 56.72 -47.55 -42.05
CA PHE A 2 56.42 -46.28 -42.74
C PHE A 2 55.02 -46.36 -43.38
N THR A 3 54.26 -45.29 -43.63
CA THR A 3 54.59 -44.03 -44.32
C THR A 3 53.60 -42.91 -43.97
N LEU A 4 54.11 -41.66 -44.01
CA LEU A 4 53.39 -40.41 -44.23
C LEU A 4 53.31 -40.14 -45.73
N ASP A 5 52.23 -39.51 -46.19
CA ASP A 5 52.10 -38.58 -47.34
C ASP A 5 50.70 -37.93 -47.17
N THR A 6 50.55 -36.70 -46.66
CA THR A 6 50.52 -35.39 -47.34
C THR A 6 49.77 -35.37 -48.67
N ASP A 7 48.60 -34.72 -48.67
CA ASP A 7 48.31 -33.66 -49.63
C ASP A 7 47.36 -32.64 -49.00
N GLU A 8 47.81 -31.38 -49.01
CA GLU A 8 47.09 -30.17 -48.62
C GLU A 8 46.19 -29.73 -49.77
N ASP A 9 44.96 -29.30 -49.47
CA ASP A 9 44.19 -28.43 -50.37
C ASP A 9 43.82 -27.14 -49.60
N PRO A 10 44.35 -25.96 -49.99
CA PRO A 10 44.30 -24.73 -49.21
C PRO A 10 43.11 -23.85 -49.59
N SER A 11 41.88 -24.30 -49.32
CA SER A 11 40.66 -23.53 -49.66
C SER A 11 40.01 -22.79 -48.48
N TRP A 12 40.69 -22.64 -47.33
CA TRP A 12 40.09 -22.05 -46.12
C TRP A 12 40.65 -20.67 -45.73
N VAL A 13 41.61 -20.13 -46.49
CA VAL A 13 42.30 -18.87 -46.13
C VAL A 13 41.76 -17.65 -46.89
N THR A 14 40.81 -17.81 -47.81
CA THR A 14 40.24 -16.67 -48.57
C THR A 14 38.92 -16.11 -48.00
N ASP A 15 38.33 -16.74 -46.98
CA ASP A 15 37.06 -16.28 -46.39
C ASP A 15 37.19 -15.48 -45.08
N LEU A 16 38.41 -15.30 -44.56
CA LEU A 16 38.62 -14.52 -43.32
C LEU A 16 38.78 -13.00 -43.57
N GLU A 17 39.22 -12.59 -44.76
CA GLU A 17 39.31 -11.16 -45.13
C GLU A 17 38.00 -10.61 -45.69
N ALA A 18 37.13 -11.45 -46.29
CA ALA A 18 35.80 -11.04 -46.73
C ALA A 18 34.81 -10.87 -45.56
N ALA A 19 35.06 -11.51 -44.41
CA ALA A 19 34.22 -11.41 -43.21
C ALA A 19 34.56 -10.19 -42.32
N LEU A 20 35.59 -9.40 -42.66
CA LEU A 20 36.04 -8.23 -41.89
C LEU A 20 35.74 -6.88 -42.57
N GLN A 21 34.92 -6.87 -43.62
CA GLN A 21 34.61 -5.66 -44.40
C GLN A 21 33.12 -5.40 -44.64
N ASP A 22 32.25 -6.05 -43.87
CA ASP A 22 30.84 -5.68 -43.79
C ASP A 22 30.54 -5.26 -42.34
N ASP A 23 31.02 -4.07 -41.98
CA ASP A 23 30.48 -3.30 -40.87
C ASP A 23 29.19 -2.63 -41.38
N PRO A 24 27.99 -3.15 -41.10
CA PRO A 24 26.81 -2.33 -41.18
C PRO A 24 26.95 -1.27 -40.08
N VAL A 25 27.04 -0.02 -40.53
CA VAL A 25 26.83 1.19 -39.76
C VAL A 25 25.84 0.91 -38.62
N THR A 26 26.34 0.99 -37.39
CA THR A 26 25.53 1.01 -36.17
C THR A 26 24.71 2.29 -36.15
N ASP A 27 23.63 2.30 -36.93
CA ASP A 27 22.59 3.32 -36.86
C ASP A 27 21.57 2.90 -35.78
N ASP A 28 21.72 3.54 -34.62
CA ASP A 28 20.61 4.12 -33.87
C ASP A 28 19.49 3.21 -33.28
N ASP A 29 19.77 1.98 -32.86
CA ASP A 29 18.83 1.21 -32.01
C ASP A 29 19.09 1.33 -30.49
N GLU A 30 20.14 2.03 -30.05
CA GLU A 30 20.38 2.38 -28.63
C GLU A 30 19.47 3.52 -28.10
N LYS A 31 18.55 4.06 -28.91
CA LYS A 31 17.66 5.18 -28.53
C LYS A 31 16.19 4.82 -28.26
N LYS A 32 15.79 3.54 -28.20
CA LYS A 32 14.36 3.17 -28.04
C LYS A 32 13.86 2.81 -26.64
N ASN A 33 14.72 2.76 -25.63
CA ASN A 33 14.28 2.65 -24.23
C ASN A 33 14.77 3.84 -23.42
N GLY A 34 14.21 5.02 -23.71
CA GLY A 34 14.35 6.17 -22.81
C GLY A 34 13.86 5.82 -21.40
N PRO A 35 14.36 6.52 -20.35
CA PRO A 35 13.90 6.29 -18.99
C PRO A 35 12.37 6.40 -18.93
N GLN A 36 11.70 5.38 -18.37
CA GLN A 36 10.25 5.38 -18.20
C GLN A 36 9.84 6.66 -17.45
N SER A 37 8.77 7.32 -17.91
CA SER A 37 8.29 8.52 -17.24
C SER A 37 7.83 8.17 -15.81
N PRO A 38 7.96 9.10 -14.84
CA PRO A 38 7.44 8.90 -13.48
C PRO A 38 5.97 8.44 -13.45
N GLN A 39 5.16 8.99 -14.36
CA GLN A 39 3.76 8.60 -14.52
C GLN A 39 3.62 7.14 -14.98
N ALA A 40 4.45 6.68 -15.92
CA ALA A 40 4.43 5.29 -16.38
C ALA A 40 4.85 4.31 -15.28
N ILE A 41 5.84 4.68 -14.45
CA ILE A 41 6.24 3.90 -13.27
C ILE A 41 5.03 3.75 -12.33
N LEU A 42 4.41 4.86 -11.95
CA LEU A 42 3.25 4.86 -11.06
C LEU A 42 2.07 4.05 -11.62
N GLN A 43 1.77 4.20 -12.91
CA GLN A 43 0.72 3.41 -13.58
C GLN A 43 1.03 1.92 -13.57
N GLN A 44 2.25 1.53 -13.95
CA GLN A 44 2.67 0.13 -14.00
C GLN A 44 2.59 -0.54 -12.63
N VAL A 45 2.98 0.18 -11.56
CA VAL A 45 2.98 -0.39 -10.21
C VAL A 45 1.56 -0.45 -9.61
N MET A 46 0.68 0.52 -9.92
CA MET A 46 -0.62 0.68 -9.24
C MET A 46 -1.83 0.10 -9.99
N THR A 47 -1.73 -0.23 -11.29
CA THR A 47 -2.87 -0.77 -12.08
C THR A 47 -2.96 -2.30 -12.11
N THR A 48 -1.99 -3.03 -11.57
CA THR A 48 -2.01 -4.49 -11.57
C THR A 48 -2.84 -5.04 -10.40
N SER A 49 -3.98 -5.69 -10.70
CA SER A 49 -4.87 -6.33 -9.73
C SER A 49 -4.16 -7.34 -8.81
N PRO A 50 -4.62 -7.53 -7.56
CA PRO A 50 -4.02 -8.47 -6.61
C PRO A 50 -4.36 -9.90 -7.03
N GLY A 51 -3.37 -10.62 -7.55
CA GLY A 51 -3.50 -12.02 -7.88
C GLY A 51 -2.13 -12.64 -8.10
N THR A 52 -1.68 -13.41 -7.11
CA THR A 52 -0.45 -14.23 -7.09
C THR A 52 0.88 -13.48 -7.05
N SER A 53 1.51 -13.54 -5.88
CA SER A 53 2.85 -13.01 -5.55
C SER A 53 3.97 -13.81 -6.21
N LEU A 54 5.02 -13.11 -6.66
CA LEU A 54 6.37 -13.68 -6.81
C LEU A 54 7.28 -13.07 -5.73
N PRO A 55 8.35 -13.77 -5.32
CA PRO A 55 9.24 -13.27 -4.28
C PRO A 55 9.98 -12.02 -4.76
N SER A 56 9.84 -10.93 -4.00
CA SER A 56 10.79 -9.82 -4.02
C SER A 56 12.03 -10.22 -3.22
N SER A 57 13.21 -10.00 -3.77
CA SER A 57 14.50 -10.12 -3.08
C SER A 57 14.67 -8.98 -2.06
N ILE A 58 13.96 -9.09 -0.94
CA ILE A 58 14.29 -8.36 0.27
C ILE A 58 15.16 -9.32 1.08
N SER A 59 16.42 -8.91 1.28
CA SER A 59 17.37 -9.51 2.22
C SER A 59 16.63 -9.95 3.49
N GLY A 60 16.74 -11.24 3.82
CA GLY A 60 15.95 -11.87 4.87
C GLY A 60 15.88 -11.04 6.14
N TYR A 61 14.69 -11.00 6.75
CA TYR A 61 14.48 -10.47 8.09
C TYR A 61 15.37 -11.22 9.07
N GLN A 62 16.59 -10.72 9.28
CA GLN A 62 17.40 -11.07 10.44
C GLN A 62 17.10 -10.01 11.50
N PRO A 63 16.52 -10.38 12.65
CA PRO A 63 16.38 -9.44 13.75
C PRO A 63 17.79 -8.98 14.13
N SER A 64 18.10 -7.71 13.88
CA SER A 64 19.31 -7.08 14.39
C SER A 64 19.08 -6.81 15.87
N VAL A 65 19.34 -7.82 16.69
CA VAL A 65 19.20 -7.77 18.15
C VAL A 65 19.95 -6.53 18.67
N GLY A 66 19.25 -5.67 19.41
CA GLY A 66 19.85 -4.49 20.05
C GLY A 66 19.86 -3.21 19.21
N GLN A 67 19.20 -3.15 18.05
CA GLN A 67 19.04 -1.86 17.35
C GLN A 67 18.01 -0.95 18.05
N PRO A 68 18.30 0.37 18.15
CA PRO A 68 17.35 1.34 18.69
C PRO A 68 16.04 1.38 17.91
N TYR A 69 14.95 1.63 18.61
CA TYR A 69 13.65 1.89 18.00
C TYR A 69 13.68 3.22 17.24
N ARG A 70 13.16 3.23 16.01
CA ARG A 70 13.11 4.42 15.15
C ARG A 70 11.69 4.95 15.05
N GLU A 71 11.49 6.25 15.27
CA GLU A 71 10.17 6.88 15.12
C GLU A 71 9.79 6.92 13.62
N ILE A 72 8.63 6.34 13.29
CA ILE A 72 8.08 6.28 11.93
C ILE A 72 6.71 6.97 11.83
N GLY A 73 6.07 7.28 12.96
CA GLY A 73 4.76 7.93 13.02
C GLY A 73 4.63 8.78 14.28
N SER A 74 3.89 9.87 14.22
CA SER A 74 3.53 10.66 15.40
C SER A 74 2.21 11.39 15.18
N SER A 75 1.45 11.52 16.27
CA SER A 75 0.20 12.27 16.36
C SER A 75 0.23 13.14 17.62
N ALA A 76 -0.81 13.95 17.83
CA ALA A 76 -0.92 14.79 19.03
C ALA A 76 -0.87 14.00 20.36
N ASN A 77 -1.27 12.72 20.34
CA ASN A 77 -1.41 11.88 21.52
C ASN A 77 -0.60 10.57 21.46
N SER A 78 0.12 10.29 20.37
CA SER A 78 0.86 9.02 20.22
C SER A 78 2.11 9.16 19.37
N LYS A 79 3.04 8.22 19.57
CA LYS A 79 4.16 7.97 18.67
C LYS A 79 4.11 6.52 18.19
N VAL A 80 4.59 6.29 16.98
CA VAL A 80 4.73 4.97 16.37
C VAL A 80 6.20 4.75 16.05
N PHE A 81 6.74 3.66 16.57
CA PHE A 81 8.12 3.25 16.35
C PHE A 81 8.17 1.98 15.50
N GLU A 82 9.24 1.80 14.75
CA GLU A 82 9.64 0.49 14.26
C GLU A 82 10.81 -0.04 15.07
N GLN A 83 10.95 -1.37 15.08
CA GLN A 83 12.22 -2.01 15.38
C GLN A 83 12.88 -2.43 14.05
N PRO A 84 14.00 -1.79 13.65
CA PRO A 84 14.68 -2.12 12.40
C PRO A 84 14.95 -3.63 12.26
N GLY A 85 14.75 -4.15 11.05
CA GLY A 85 14.91 -5.59 10.77
C GLY A 85 13.74 -6.48 11.21
N THR A 86 12.65 -5.90 11.74
CA THR A 86 11.43 -6.63 12.10
C THR A 86 10.20 -6.13 11.32
N PRO A 87 9.13 -6.92 11.21
CA PRO A 87 7.88 -6.49 10.59
C PRO A 87 6.96 -5.74 11.57
N TRP A 88 7.47 -5.25 12.70
CA TRP A 88 6.65 -4.72 13.80
C TRP A 88 6.70 -3.20 13.91
N ALA A 89 5.54 -2.65 14.23
CA ALA A 89 5.34 -1.26 14.61
C ALA A 89 4.75 -1.20 16.03
N PHE A 90 5.18 -0.20 16.81
CA PHE A 90 4.88 -0.05 18.22
C PHE A 90 4.22 1.30 18.45
N LYS A 91 2.91 1.28 18.68
CA LYS A 91 2.15 2.49 19.00
C LYS A 91 2.17 2.71 20.51
N ILE A 92 2.62 3.89 20.92
CA ILE A 92 2.77 4.28 22.32
C ILE A 92 2.06 5.62 22.52
N LEU A 93 1.18 5.69 23.52
CA LEU A 93 0.50 6.95 23.85
C LEU A 93 1.43 7.88 24.65
N LEU A 94 1.33 9.18 24.35
CA LEU A 94 2.06 10.24 25.05
C LEU A 94 1.50 10.48 26.45
N VAL A 95 0.19 10.28 26.61
CA VAL A 95 -0.55 10.34 27.88
C VAL A 95 -1.02 8.93 28.23
N ASP A 96 -0.95 8.56 29.51
CA ASP A 96 -1.36 7.24 29.99
C ASP A 96 -2.90 7.11 29.96
N GLU A 97 -3.43 6.74 28.81
CA GLU A 97 -4.83 6.38 28.61
C GLU A 97 -4.96 4.89 28.31
N ALA A 98 -4.72 4.06 29.33
CA ALA A 98 -4.70 2.60 29.19
C ALA A 98 -5.96 2.02 28.51
N LEU A 99 -7.14 2.57 28.83
CA LEU A 99 -8.41 2.14 28.23
C LEU A 99 -8.44 2.41 26.72
N THR A 100 -8.03 3.61 26.29
CA THR A 100 -8.02 4.01 24.87
C THR A 100 -7.18 3.06 24.01
N LEU A 101 -5.96 2.71 24.47
CA LEU A 101 -5.09 1.81 23.69
C LEU A 101 -5.53 0.34 23.75
N TRP A 102 -6.12 -0.08 24.86
CA TRP A 102 -6.69 -1.43 25.00
C TRP A 102 -7.92 -1.61 24.10
N ASP A 103 -8.82 -0.62 24.06
CA ASP A 103 -9.98 -0.64 23.18
C ASP A 103 -9.55 -0.69 21.71
N ASN A 104 -8.52 0.08 21.34
CA ASN A 104 -7.92 0.02 20.01
C ASN A 104 -7.35 -1.37 19.69
N TYR A 105 -6.61 -1.98 20.61
CA TYR A 105 -6.09 -3.35 20.46
C TYR A 105 -7.21 -4.37 20.23
N THR A 106 -8.22 -4.38 21.10
CA THR A 106 -9.33 -5.35 21.01
C THR A 106 -10.17 -5.16 19.75
N LEU A 107 -10.38 -3.91 19.32
CA LEU A 107 -11.10 -3.59 18.10
C LEU A 107 -10.31 -4.01 16.85
N GLN A 108 -9.00 -3.72 16.79
CA GLN A 108 -8.16 -4.12 15.67
C GLN A 108 -8.06 -5.65 15.56
N MET A 109 -8.00 -6.37 16.68
CA MET A 109 -8.09 -7.84 16.69
C MET A 109 -9.40 -8.34 16.08
N ARG A 110 -10.54 -7.73 16.44
CA ARG A 110 -11.86 -8.07 15.88
C ARG A 110 -11.92 -7.79 14.38
N VAL A 111 -11.45 -6.62 13.94
CA VAL A 111 -11.44 -6.23 12.53
C VAL A 111 -10.55 -7.19 11.73
N TYR A 112 -9.31 -7.45 12.19
CA TYR A 112 -8.42 -8.39 11.52
C TYR A 112 -9.06 -9.77 11.37
N ALA A 113 -9.61 -10.34 12.45
CA ALA A 113 -10.28 -11.65 12.41
C ALA A 113 -11.50 -11.66 11.47
N SER A 114 -12.21 -10.53 11.38
CA SER A 114 -13.36 -10.38 10.48
C SER A 114 -12.95 -10.38 9.02
N PHE A 115 -11.80 -9.79 8.67
CA PHE A 115 -11.29 -9.78 7.29
C PHE A 115 -10.63 -11.11 6.92
N ASP A 116 -9.82 -11.69 7.82
CA ASP A 116 -9.15 -12.98 7.62
C ASP A 116 -10.14 -14.14 7.49
N GLY A 117 -11.20 -14.13 8.31
CA GLY A 117 -12.22 -15.18 8.32
C GLY A 117 -13.11 -15.23 7.08
N VAL A 118 -13.22 -14.12 6.33
CA VAL A 118 -14.12 -14.01 5.17
C VAL A 118 -13.43 -14.16 3.82
N ASP A 119 -12.10 -14.25 3.79
CA ASP A 119 -11.30 -14.29 2.55
C ASP A 119 -11.71 -15.45 1.61
N LYS A 120 -12.27 -16.52 2.18
CA LYS A 120 -12.79 -17.68 1.42
C LYS A 120 -14.03 -17.38 0.57
N PHE A 121 -14.80 -16.34 0.88
CA PHE A 121 -16.08 -16.02 0.23
C PHE A 121 -16.22 -14.55 -0.20
N VAL A 122 -15.43 -13.65 0.38
CA VAL A 122 -15.21 -12.30 -0.11
C VAL A 122 -13.70 -12.09 -0.23
N LYS A 123 -13.17 -12.18 -1.45
CA LYS A 123 -11.79 -11.77 -1.72
C LYS A 123 -11.72 -10.26 -1.60
N THR A 124 -11.21 -9.77 -0.47
CA THR A 124 -10.97 -8.34 -0.28
C THR A 124 -9.60 -7.98 -0.81
N ALA A 125 -9.54 -7.02 -1.73
CA ALA A 125 -8.29 -6.48 -2.28
C ALA A 125 -7.60 -5.48 -1.32
N VAL A 126 -7.92 -5.53 -0.02
CA VAL A 126 -7.39 -4.64 1.01
C VAL A 126 -6.77 -5.46 2.15
N ALA A 127 -5.60 -5.03 2.60
CA ALA A 127 -4.91 -5.63 3.72
C ALA A 127 -5.23 -4.89 5.03
N VAL A 128 -5.34 -5.62 6.13
CA VAL A 128 -5.47 -5.07 7.49
C VAL A 128 -4.22 -5.45 8.29
N PRO A 129 -3.50 -4.50 8.90
CA PRO A 129 -2.37 -4.81 9.76
C PRO A 129 -2.79 -5.65 10.96
N ARG A 130 -2.04 -6.71 11.25
CA ARG A 130 -2.26 -7.55 12.45
C ARG A 130 -2.01 -6.75 13.72
N ALA A 131 -2.92 -6.80 14.68
CA ALA A 131 -2.58 -6.53 16.07
C ALA A 131 -1.95 -7.80 16.66
N VAL A 132 -0.82 -7.69 17.36
CA VAL A 132 -0.05 -8.85 17.83
C VAL A 132 -0.18 -9.01 19.33
N TRP A 133 0.13 -7.96 20.09
CA TRP A 133 0.02 -7.96 21.54
C TRP A 133 -0.07 -6.55 22.08
N PHE A 134 -0.60 -6.45 23.29
CA PHE A 134 -0.60 -5.24 24.10
C PHE A 134 0.26 -5.50 25.34
N ALA A 135 1.08 -4.52 25.72
CA ALA A 135 1.83 -4.55 26.97
C ALA A 135 1.61 -3.27 27.76
N ASN A 136 1.40 -3.42 29.07
CA ASN A 136 1.29 -2.30 29.99
C ASN A 136 2.66 -1.92 30.58
N LYS A 137 2.68 -0.90 31.43
CA LYS A 137 3.90 -0.38 32.09
C LYS A 137 4.65 -1.37 32.97
N THR A 138 4.04 -2.49 33.40
CA THR A 138 4.67 -3.51 34.26
C THR A 138 5.15 -4.74 33.49
N SER A 139 4.97 -4.76 32.17
CA SER A 139 5.38 -5.86 31.30
C SER A 139 6.89 -6.08 31.27
N GLU A 140 7.31 -7.32 31.07
CA GLU A 140 8.71 -7.71 30.85
C GLU A 140 9.33 -7.04 29.61
N PHE A 141 8.51 -6.67 28.63
CA PHE A 141 8.93 -5.88 27.47
C PHE A 141 9.78 -4.66 27.88
N TRP A 142 9.31 -3.88 28.87
CA TRP A 142 10.04 -2.69 29.32
C TRP A 142 11.34 -3.00 30.07
N ARG A 143 11.53 -4.21 30.59
CA ARG A 143 12.82 -4.58 31.21
C ARG A 143 13.91 -4.77 30.16
N THR A 144 13.53 -5.16 28.95
CA THR A 144 14.47 -5.51 27.88
C THR A 144 14.62 -4.37 26.86
N ASP A 145 13.52 -3.69 26.54
CA ASP A 145 13.46 -2.78 25.40
C ASP A 145 13.50 -1.29 25.76
N LEU A 146 13.33 -0.91 27.03
CA LEU A 146 13.21 0.50 27.42
C LEU A 146 14.40 1.36 26.97
N GLU A 147 15.62 0.86 27.14
CA GLU A 147 16.85 1.57 26.77
C GLU A 147 17.03 1.74 25.25
N LEU A 148 16.29 0.96 24.45
CA LEU A 148 16.34 1.05 22.99
C LEU A 148 15.43 2.17 22.45
N PHE A 149 14.52 2.73 23.26
CA PHE A 149 13.69 3.86 22.86
C PHE A 149 14.44 5.20 23.00
N PRO A 150 14.16 6.18 22.13
CA PRO A 150 14.71 7.52 22.28
C PRO A 150 14.24 8.14 23.59
N ASP A 151 15.10 8.97 24.18
CA ASP A 151 14.77 9.79 25.34
C ASP A 151 14.75 11.25 24.90
N ASP A 152 13.55 11.82 24.78
CA ASP A 152 13.32 13.18 24.30
C ASP A 152 12.41 13.94 25.27
N PRO A 153 12.54 15.28 25.43
CA PRO A 153 11.69 16.04 26.35
C PRO A 153 10.16 15.83 26.15
N ARG A 154 9.73 15.54 24.92
CA ARG A 154 8.33 15.26 24.54
C ARG A 154 7.99 13.77 24.60
N PHE A 155 8.98 12.90 24.79
CA PHE A 155 8.83 11.46 24.96
C PHE A 155 9.90 10.96 25.94
N PRO A 156 9.77 11.28 27.25
CA PRO A 156 10.71 10.80 28.23
C PRO A 156 10.66 9.27 28.29
N ARG A 157 11.84 8.65 28.31
CA ARG A 157 12.01 7.20 28.35
C ARG A 157 11.48 6.67 29.68
N GLN A 158 10.26 6.13 29.63
CA GLN A 158 9.61 5.50 30.77
C GLN A 158 8.63 4.42 30.29
N PRO A 159 8.38 3.38 31.09
CA PRO A 159 7.37 2.36 30.78
C PRO A 159 5.98 2.96 30.60
N ARG A 160 5.28 2.55 29.54
CA ARG A 160 3.95 3.01 29.14
C ARG A 160 3.10 1.85 28.64
N ASN A 161 1.85 2.11 28.27
CA ASN A 161 1.10 1.15 27.46
C ASN A 161 1.60 1.21 26.01
N VAL A 162 1.79 0.05 25.41
CA VAL A 162 2.27 -0.12 24.04
C VAL A 162 1.42 -1.17 23.34
N LEU A 163 1.08 -0.87 22.08
CA LEU A 163 0.42 -1.77 21.16
C LEU A 163 1.43 -2.17 20.08
N CYS A 164 1.73 -3.46 19.99
CA CYS A 164 2.51 -4.03 18.91
C CYS A 164 1.59 -4.49 17.79
N MET A 165 1.87 -4.02 16.58
CA MET A 165 1.12 -4.30 15.37
C MET A 165 2.06 -4.56 14.20
N GLU A 166 1.53 -5.16 13.15
CA GLU A 166 2.23 -5.30 11.87
C GLU A 166 2.53 -3.92 11.28
N ARG A 167 3.78 -3.72 10.87
CA ARG A 167 4.20 -2.55 10.13
C ARG A 167 3.80 -2.70 8.67
N ILE A 168 3.13 -1.69 8.14
CA ILE A 168 2.93 -1.54 6.69
C ILE A 168 4.29 -1.14 6.09
N PRO A 169 4.90 -1.95 5.21
CA PRO A 169 6.17 -1.56 4.63
C PRO A 169 5.96 -0.37 3.68
N PRO A 170 6.88 0.61 3.67
CA PRO A 170 6.73 1.80 2.85
C PRO A 170 6.79 1.47 1.36
N LEU A 171 6.35 2.41 0.51
CA LEU A 171 6.41 2.24 -0.94
C LEU A 171 7.87 2.05 -1.43
N PRO A 172 8.10 1.26 -2.50
CA PRO A 172 9.42 1.06 -3.08
C PRO A 172 10.06 2.38 -3.53
N GLN A 173 11.39 2.44 -3.49
CA GLN A 173 12.13 3.66 -3.82
C GLN A 173 11.76 4.26 -5.18
N ALA A 174 11.62 3.43 -6.23
CA ALA A 174 11.22 3.90 -7.56
C ALA A 174 9.86 4.61 -7.57
N VAL A 175 8.89 4.14 -6.76
CA VAL A 175 7.57 4.77 -6.60
C VAL A 175 7.70 6.09 -5.85
N ARG A 176 8.50 6.12 -4.78
CA ARG A 176 8.76 7.33 -3.99
C ARG A 176 9.43 8.41 -4.84
N ASP A 177 10.47 8.04 -5.60
CA ASP A 177 11.17 8.95 -6.49
C ASP A 177 10.24 9.50 -7.57
N ALA A 178 9.38 8.66 -8.13
CA ALA A 178 8.37 9.09 -9.10
C ALA A 178 7.33 10.05 -8.51
N LEU A 179 6.89 9.84 -7.25
CA LEU A 179 6.00 10.77 -6.54
C LEU A 179 6.69 12.12 -6.30
N VAL A 180 7.97 12.11 -5.89
CA VAL A 180 8.76 13.33 -5.73
C VAL A 180 8.87 14.07 -7.06
N ASP A 181 9.21 13.36 -8.14
CA ASP A 181 9.41 13.98 -9.46
C ASP A 181 8.14 14.63 -10.03
N LEU A 182 6.96 14.13 -9.65
CA LEU A 182 5.67 14.64 -10.14
C LEU A 182 5.06 15.73 -9.25
N PHE A 183 5.20 15.61 -7.93
CA PHE A 183 4.45 16.44 -6.99
C PHE A 183 5.33 17.36 -6.13
N CYS A 184 6.65 17.21 -6.16
CA CYS A 184 7.56 18.10 -5.46
C CYS A 184 7.95 19.30 -6.34
N ASP A 185 8.20 20.44 -5.72
CA ASP A 185 8.76 21.59 -6.41
C ASP A 185 10.13 21.24 -7.02
N ARG A 186 10.38 21.67 -8.26
CA ARG A 186 11.59 21.33 -9.02
C ARG A 186 12.90 21.61 -8.27
N TRP A 187 12.89 22.62 -7.40
CA TRP A 187 14.04 23.08 -6.63
C TRP A 187 14.31 22.18 -5.40
N SER A 188 13.30 21.44 -4.96
CA SER A 188 13.31 20.63 -3.74
C SER A 188 13.40 19.13 -4.01
N ILE A 189 13.32 18.69 -5.27
CA ILE A 189 13.38 17.26 -5.67
C ILE A 189 14.61 16.57 -5.06
N SER A 190 15.81 17.14 -5.23
CA SER A 190 17.04 16.52 -4.71
C SER A 190 17.02 16.43 -3.19
N ALA A 191 16.54 17.47 -2.51
CA ALA A 191 16.41 17.47 -1.05
C ALA A 191 15.41 16.41 -0.58
N ALA A 192 14.24 16.33 -1.22
CA ALA A 192 13.19 15.37 -0.90
C ALA A 192 13.62 13.91 -1.14
N LYS A 193 14.35 13.61 -2.22
CA LYS A 193 14.90 12.26 -2.47
C LYS A 193 15.97 11.87 -1.45
N SER A 194 16.73 12.83 -0.94
CA SER A 194 17.77 12.60 0.06
C SER A 194 17.28 12.55 1.51
N ASP A 195 16.05 13.03 1.78
CA ASP A 195 15.49 13.08 3.13
C ASP A 195 15.16 11.67 3.64
N PRO A 196 15.83 11.17 4.70
CA PRO A 196 15.57 9.83 5.22
C PRO A 196 14.14 9.62 5.73
N SER A 197 13.43 10.68 6.14
CA SER A 197 12.05 10.58 6.61
C SER A 197 11.08 10.18 5.49
N ASN A 198 11.43 10.51 4.23
CA ASN A 198 10.65 10.12 3.06
C ASN A 198 10.76 8.62 2.74
N ALA A 199 11.68 7.90 3.38
CA ALA A 199 11.74 6.44 3.28
C ALA A 199 10.53 5.75 3.93
N ASP A 200 9.83 6.41 4.86
CA ASP A 200 8.60 5.90 5.51
C ASP A 200 7.32 6.26 4.75
N CYS A 201 7.39 6.32 3.42
CA CYS A 201 6.29 6.74 2.57
C CYS A 201 5.10 5.77 2.62
N LEU A 202 3.97 6.29 3.09
CA LEU A 202 2.63 5.73 2.93
C LEU A 202 1.76 6.79 2.26
N VAL A 203 1.02 6.39 1.23
CA VAL A 203 0.19 7.32 0.44
C VAL A 203 -1.28 7.13 0.79
N HIS A 204 -1.91 8.15 1.37
CA HIS A 204 -3.33 8.17 1.67
C HIS A 204 -4.14 8.37 0.40
N VAL A 205 -5.09 7.46 0.14
CA VAL A 205 -5.96 7.50 -1.03
C VAL A 205 -7.24 8.25 -0.68
N LEU A 206 -7.42 9.44 -1.27
CA LEU A 206 -8.53 10.34 -0.94
C LEU A 206 -9.47 10.52 -2.14
N LEU A 207 -10.49 9.66 -2.24
CA LEU A 207 -11.45 9.68 -3.35
C LEU A 207 -12.59 10.72 -3.17
N GLY A 208 -12.75 11.25 -1.96
CA GLY A 208 -13.80 12.23 -1.62
C GLY A 208 -13.38 13.69 -1.73
N SER A 209 -12.10 13.96 -2.04
CA SER A 209 -11.55 15.30 -2.05
C SER A 209 -10.69 15.56 -3.28
N LYS A 210 -10.58 16.83 -3.66
CA LYS A 210 -9.63 17.31 -4.66
C LYS A 210 -8.48 18.02 -3.98
N TYR A 211 -7.33 18.05 -4.65
CA TYR A 211 -6.25 18.92 -4.23
C TYR A 211 -6.63 20.38 -4.53
N ASP A 212 -6.91 21.15 -3.49
CA ASP A 212 -7.12 22.58 -3.64
C ASP A 212 -5.78 23.31 -3.57
N THR A 213 -5.24 23.65 -4.73
CA THR A 213 -4.01 24.46 -4.87
C THR A 213 -4.16 25.85 -4.23
N ALA A 214 -5.39 26.40 -4.14
CA ALA A 214 -5.64 27.71 -3.55
C ALA A 214 -5.68 27.64 -2.00
N ALA A 215 -5.97 26.48 -1.42
CA ALA A 215 -5.97 26.26 0.03
C ALA A 215 -4.57 26.07 0.63
N HIS A 216 -3.55 25.75 -0.20
CA HIS A 216 -2.16 25.55 0.26
C HIS A 216 -1.13 26.33 -0.59
N PRO A 217 -1.18 27.68 -0.63
CA PRO A 217 -0.13 28.45 -1.27
C PRO A 217 1.16 28.33 -0.44
N GLY A 218 2.17 27.65 -0.98
CA GLY A 218 3.53 27.72 -0.44
C GLY A 218 3.84 26.87 0.79
N SER A 219 3.40 25.61 0.86
CA SER A 219 4.02 24.66 1.80
C SER A 219 5.41 24.29 1.31
N TYR A 220 6.44 24.99 1.79
CA TYR A 220 7.85 24.83 1.39
C TYR A 220 8.47 23.46 1.77
N LEU A 221 7.74 22.58 2.46
CA LEU A 221 8.21 21.29 2.94
C LEU A 221 7.39 20.15 2.32
N PHE A 222 7.93 19.55 1.27
CA PHE A 222 7.39 18.33 0.67
C PHE A 222 7.77 17.13 1.54
N SER A 223 6.79 16.34 1.98
CA SER A 223 7.03 15.10 2.70
C SER A 223 6.21 13.96 2.10
N LEU A 224 6.86 12.81 1.94
CA LEU A 224 6.23 11.56 1.54
C LEU A 224 5.58 10.83 2.72
N ARG A 225 5.86 11.25 3.97
CA ARG A 225 5.25 10.67 5.17
C ARG A 225 3.80 11.14 5.25
N ASN A 226 2.86 10.19 5.18
CA ASN A 226 1.42 10.44 5.08
C ASN A 226 1.04 11.31 3.88
N PHE A 227 1.72 11.13 2.74
CA PHE A 227 1.42 11.85 1.51
C PHE A 227 -0.05 11.64 1.10
N LYS A 228 -0.76 12.71 0.79
CA LYS A 228 -2.18 12.66 0.43
C LYS A 228 -2.32 12.69 -1.08
N LEU A 229 -2.87 11.62 -1.65
CA LEU A 229 -3.17 11.51 -3.07
C LEU A 229 -4.67 11.73 -3.29
N HIS A 230 -5.01 12.90 -3.82
CA HIS A 230 -6.38 13.34 -4.02
C HIS A 230 -7.00 12.81 -5.32
N SER A 231 -8.32 12.82 -5.43
CA SER A 231 -9.07 12.24 -6.55
C SER A 231 -8.64 12.76 -7.93
N ASP A 232 -8.34 14.05 -8.04
CA ASP A 232 -7.83 14.69 -9.26
C ASP A 232 -6.41 14.25 -9.63
N GLN A 233 -5.56 14.02 -8.63
CA GLN A 233 -4.22 13.46 -8.85
C GLN A 233 -4.31 11.99 -9.27
N ILE A 234 -5.23 11.21 -8.69
CA ILE A 234 -5.50 9.82 -9.08
C ILE A 234 -6.00 9.76 -10.53
N GLU A 235 -6.88 10.67 -10.91
CA GLU A 235 -7.37 10.84 -12.29
C GLU A 235 -6.22 11.22 -13.24
N GLN A 236 -5.40 12.21 -12.87
CA GLN A 236 -4.24 12.65 -13.65
C GLN A 236 -3.23 11.52 -13.86
N LEU A 237 -2.95 10.74 -12.81
CA LEU A 237 -2.08 9.58 -12.87
C LEU A 237 -2.71 8.40 -13.62
N ARG A 238 -4.01 8.46 -13.96
CA ARG A 238 -4.79 7.38 -14.59
C ARG A 238 -4.70 6.07 -13.81
N LEU A 239 -4.77 6.16 -12.50
CA LEU A 239 -4.89 4.96 -11.66
C LEU A 239 -6.30 4.41 -11.79
N ASP A 240 -6.49 3.12 -11.48
CA ASP A 240 -7.81 2.50 -11.47
C ASP A 240 -8.62 2.94 -10.24
N ALA A 241 -9.13 4.17 -10.31
CA ALA A 241 -9.94 4.78 -9.26
C ALA A 241 -11.24 4.00 -8.99
N SER A 242 -11.78 3.32 -10.02
CA SER A 242 -12.97 2.49 -9.88
C SER A 242 -12.67 1.22 -9.06
N ALA A 243 -11.54 0.55 -9.31
CA ALA A 243 -11.10 -0.58 -8.49
C ALA A 243 -10.78 -0.16 -7.04
N LEU A 244 -10.18 1.02 -6.85
CA LEU A 244 -9.96 1.59 -5.51
C LEU A 244 -11.29 1.84 -4.80
N ALA A 245 -12.24 2.52 -5.45
CA ALA A 245 -13.57 2.79 -4.90
C ALA A 245 -14.31 1.49 -4.54
N ALA A 246 -14.27 0.48 -5.42
CA ALA A 246 -14.85 -0.82 -5.18
C ALA A 246 -14.20 -1.55 -3.98
N THR A 247 -12.87 -1.49 -3.87
CA THR A 247 -12.13 -2.10 -2.76
C THR A 247 -12.43 -1.42 -1.43
N MET A 248 -12.51 -0.08 -1.41
CA MET A 248 -12.90 0.71 -0.23
C MET A 248 -14.35 0.42 0.17
N ALA A 249 -15.25 0.20 -0.80
CA ALA A 249 -16.62 -0.20 -0.56
C ALA A 249 -16.73 -1.59 0.08
N ASP A 250 -15.96 -2.55 -0.42
CA ASP A 250 -15.86 -3.90 0.17
C ASP A 250 -15.40 -3.82 1.62
N ALA A 251 -14.32 -3.08 1.87
CA ALA A 251 -13.76 -2.87 3.19
C ALA A 251 -14.78 -2.28 4.17
N LEU A 252 -15.50 -1.22 3.76
CA LEU A 252 -16.49 -0.58 4.62
C LEU A 252 -17.70 -1.49 4.87
N ALA A 253 -18.14 -2.26 3.87
CA ALA A 253 -19.21 -3.24 4.06
C ALA A 253 -18.81 -4.33 5.07
N LEU A 254 -17.57 -4.83 5.01
CA LEU A 254 -17.05 -5.78 6.00
C LEU A 254 -16.98 -5.16 7.39
N LEU A 255 -16.50 -3.91 7.51
CA LEU A 255 -16.49 -3.20 8.80
C LEU A 255 -17.89 -3.14 9.40
N HIS A 256 -18.89 -2.70 8.64
CA HIS A 256 -20.25 -2.53 9.14
C HIS A 256 -20.93 -3.87 9.45
N TRP A 257 -20.89 -4.83 8.53
CA TRP A 257 -21.79 -6.00 8.58
C TRP A 257 -21.14 -7.27 9.11
N GLN A 258 -19.81 -7.38 9.01
CA GLN A 258 -19.05 -8.50 9.56
C GLN A 258 -18.41 -8.14 10.90
N ALA A 259 -17.62 -7.06 10.94
CA ALA A 259 -16.92 -6.63 12.17
C ALA A 259 -17.84 -5.89 13.15
N LYS A 260 -18.99 -5.40 12.66
CA LYS A 260 -19.99 -4.63 13.43
C LYS A 260 -19.38 -3.38 14.05
N VAL A 261 -18.64 -2.61 13.25
CA VAL A 261 -18.04 -1.33 13.62
C VAL A 261 -18.51 -0.22 12.68
N ASP A 262 -18.55 1.03 13.14
CA ASP A 262 -19.05 2.18 12.34
C ASP A 262 -18.07 2.71 11.28
N GLY A 263 -16.80 2.31 11.34
CA GLY A 263 -15.76 2.79 10.43
C GLY A 263 -15.36 4.25 10.65
N MET A 264 -15.64 4.85 11.81
CA MET A 264 -15.22 6.22 12.12
C MET A 264 -13.69 6.34 12.07
N GLY A 265 -13.19 7.31 11.28
CA GLY A 265 -11.76 7.64 11.22
C GLY A 265 -10.88 6.61 10.52
N VAL A 266 -11.44 5.57 9.89
CA VAL A 266 -10.65 4.61 9.11
C VAL A 266 -9.98 5.29 7.93
N GLN A 267 -8.77 4.84 7.63
CA GLN A 267 -7.90 5.42 6.62
C GLN A 267 -7.47 4.34 5.64
N PHE A 268 -7.33 4.73 4.37
CA PHE A 268 -6.85 3.88 3.30
C PHE A 268 -5.52 4.39 2.79
N VAL A 269 -4.50 3.54 2.85
CA VAL A 269 -3.14 3.90 2.42
C VAL A 269 -2.57 2.88 1.45
N LEU A 270 -1.83 3.34 0.45
CA LEU A 270 -0.96 2.51 -0.35
C LEU A 270 0.38 2.36 0.36
N GLY A 271 0.75 1.12 0.58
CA GLY A 271 2.06 0.69 1.06
C GLY A 271 2.51 -0.51 0.25
N SER A 272 3.69 -1.02 0.55
CA SER A 272 4.12 -2.27 -0.06
C SER A 272 3.26 -3.45 0.45
N ALA A 273 3.14 -4.48 -0.37
CA ALA A 273 2.45 -5.71 -0.04
C ALA A 273 3.13 -6.44 1.13
N ARG A 274 2.35 -7.24 1.86
CA ARG A 274 2.88 -8.09 2.93
C ARG A 274 3.96 -9.04 2.37
N PRO A 275 5.15 -9.14 2.98
CA PRO A 275 6.16 -10.12 2.58
C PRO A 275 5.63 -11.55 2.77
N THR A 276 5.59 -12.35 1.70
CA THR A 276 5.21 -13.77 1.79
C THR A 276 6.34 -14.59 2.39
N LYS A 277 6.06 -15.46 3.36
CA LYS A 277 7.05 -16.28 4.07
C LYS A 277 7.67 -17.43 3.24
N ASP A 278 7.32 -17.57 1.98
CA ASP A 278 7.74 -18.70 1.15
C ASP A 278 9.14 -18.46 0.55
N HIS A 279 10.16 -18.60 1.40
CA HIS A 279 11.56 -18.71 0.95
C HIS A 279 11.96 -20.17 0.62
N THR A 280 11.07 -21.15 0.80
CA THR A 280 11.36 -22.58 0.63
C THR A 280 10.53 -23.28 -0.44
N SER A 281 9.56 -22.60 -1.04
CA SER A 281 8.82 -23.09 -2.20
C SER A 281 9.66 -22.75 -3.45
N ILE A 282 10.28 -23.75 -4.10
CA ILE A 282 10.69 -23.59 -5.50
C ILE A 282 9.45 -23.05 -6.23
N PRO A 283 9.52 -21.89 -6.92
CA PRO A 283 8.34 -21.28 -7.50
C PRO A 283 7.66 -22.27 -8.45
N GLY A 284 6.45 -22.69 -8.13
CA GLY A 284 5.59 -23.35 -9.10
C GLY A 284 5.39 -22.36 -10.26
N HIS A 285 6.07 -22.61 -11.39
CA HIS A 285 6.06 -21.79 -12.60
C HIS A 285 6.18 -20.27 -12.37
N LEU A 286 7.39 -19.70 -12.56
CA LEU A 286 7.53 -18.26 -12.82
C LEU A 286 6.66 -17.88 -14.04
N HIS A 287 5.50 -17.29 -13.80
CA HIS A 287 4.67 -16.73 -14.87
C HIS A 287 5.17 -15.31 -15.16
N LEU A 288 6.23 -15.18 -15.97
CA LEU A 288 6.65 -13.88 -16.51
C LEU A 288 5.56 -13.37 -17.47
N PRO A 289 4.83 -12.28 -17.14
CA PRO A 289 3.92 -11.67 -18.09
C PRO A 289 4.72 -11.24 -19.33
N GLY A 290 4.32 -11.71 -20.52
CA GLY A 290 4.99 -11.33 -21.77
C GLY A 290 6.15 -12.24 -22.20
N LEU A 291 6.41 -13.36 -21.52
CA LEU A 291 7.39 -14.37 -22.01
C LEU A 291 7.08 -14.82 -23.45
N HIS A 292 5.80 -14.92 -23.81
CA HIS A 292 5.31 -15.23 -25.16
C HIS A 292 5.64 -14.15 -26.22
N ARG A 293 6.14 -12.98 -25.81
CA ARG A 293 6.54 -11.87 -26.68
C ARG A 293 8.05 -11.76 -26.85
N LEU A 294 8.84 -12.50 -26.05
CA LEU A 294 10.29 -12.54 -26.18
C LEU A 294 10.69 -13.43 -27.34
N SER A 295 11.73 -13.04 -28.07
CA SER A 295 12.31 -13.90 -29.10
C SER A 295 12.95 -15.14 -28.45
N PRO A 296 12.88 -16.32 -29.10
CA PRO A 296 13.57 -17.52 -28.63
C PRO A 296 15.06 -17.24 -28.40
N GLY A 297 15.59 -17.66 -27.24
CA GLY A 297 17.00 -17.43 -26.86
C GLY A 297 17.25 -16.16 -26.05
N THR A 298 16.23 -15.34 -25.79
CA THR A 298 16.37 -14.17 -24.89
C THR A 298 16.74 -14.61 -23.47
N SER A 299 17.82 -14.04 -22.91
CA SER A 299 18.20 -14.28 -21.52
C SER A 299 17.12 -13.75 -20.57
N THR A 300 16.56 -14.65 -19.76
CA THR A 300 15.64 -14.28 -18.67
C THR A 300 16.37 -14.16 -17.34
N PHE A 301 17.69 -14.32 -17.29
CA PHE A 301 18.46 -14.27 -16.05
C PHE A 301 18.44 -12.86 -15.44
N GLU A 302 18.71 -11.83 -16.24
CA GLU A 302 18.55 -10.43 -15.85
C GLU A 302 17.08 -10.12 -15.55
N LEU A 303 16.17 -10.79 -16.28
CA LEU A 303 14.73 -10.75 -16.02
C LEU A 303 14.26 -11.59 -14.80
N VAL A 304 15.18 -12.07 -13.97
CA VAL A 304 14.83 -12.70 -12.68
C VAL A 304 15.69 -12.13 -11.56
N VAL A 305 16.94 -11.78 -11.87
CA VAL A 305 17.96 -11.38 -10.89
C VAL A 305 18.06 -9.86 -10.74
N ASN A 306 17.63 -9.06 -11.73
CA ASN A 306 17.78 -7.60 -11.69
C ASN A 306 16.59 -6.92 -10.97
N PRO A 307 16.74 -6.42 -9.72
CA PRO A 307 15.61 -5.92 -8.91
C PRO A 307 14.93 -4.69 -9.51
N SER A 308 15.62 -3.97 -10.40
CA SER A 308 15.15 -2.74 -11.03
C SER A 308 14.17 -2.99 -12.19
N MET A 309 14.17 -4.19 -12.77
CA MET A 309 13.32 -4.55 -13.92
C MET A 309 12.10 -5.39 -13.54
N HIS A 310 12.12 -6.05 -12.38
CA HIS A 310 10.98 -6.75 -11.82
C HIS A 310 10.30 -5.84 -10.82
N ILE A 311 9.17 -5.27 -11.22
CA ILE A 311 8.21 -4.68 -10.28
C ILE A 311 7.09 -5.71 -10.06
N PRO A 312 7.31 -6.84 -9.33
CA PRO A 312 6.27 -7.83 -9.09
C PRO A 312 5.32 -7.30 -8.03
N ARG A 313 4.06 -6.99 -8.39
CA ARG A 313 2.88 -6.83 -7.48
C ARG A 313 3.22 -6.35 -6.06
N THR A 314 3.97 -5.25 -5.98
CA THR A 314 4.68 -4.83 -4.76
C THR A 314 3.82 -3.99 -3.84
N LEU A 315 2.61 -3.58 -4.25
CA LEU A 315 1.77 -2.66 -3.49
C LEU A 315 0.49 -3.33 -3.01
N SER A 316 -0.04 -2.84 -1.90
CA SER A 316 -1.36 -3.19 -1.40
C SER A 316 -2.05 -1.95 -0.88
N LEU A 317 -3.38 -1.91 -1.03
CA LEU A 317 -4.19 -0.98 -0.28
C LEU A 317 -4.32 -1.54 1.14
N TRP A 318 -4.06 -0.71 2.13
CA TRP A 318 -4.13 -1.06 3.54
C TRP A 318 -5.22 -0.23 4.22
N LEU A 319 -5.96 -0.87 5.12
CA LEU A 319 -6.96 -0.27 5.99
C LEU A 319 -6.41 -0.13 7.40
N LEU A 320 -6.39 1.08 7.95
CA LEU A 320 -5.92 1.40 9.30
C LEU A 320 -6.77 2.50 9.96
N GLY A 321 -6.37 2.97 11.15
CA GLY A 321 -7.01 4.13 11.79
C GLY A 321 -8.24 3.80 12.65
N PHE A 322 -8.23 2.66 13.34
CA PHE A 322 -9.37 2.17 14.14
C PHE A 322 -9.56 2.87 15.50
N ASP A 323 -8.88 4.00 15.75
CA ASP A 323 -8.81 4.61 17.08
C ASP A 323 -10.13 5.23 17.54
N THR A 324 -10.95 5.69 16.59
CA THR A 324 -12.22 6.36 16.86
C THR A 324 -13.43 5.51 16.45
N CYS A 325 -13.20 4.33 15.89
CA CYS A 325 -14.24 3.39 15.53
C CYS A 325 -14.97 2.90 16.78
N GLN A 326 -16.29 2.72 16.65
CA GLN A 326 -17.13 2.19 17.71
C GLN A 326 -17.97 1.01 17.21
N PRO A 327 -18.36 0.06 18.09
CA PRO A 327 -19.30 -0.99 17.73
C PRO A 327 -20.64 -0.41 17.26
N ILE A 328 -21.28 -1.06 16.30
CA ILE A 328 -22.64 -0.72 15.84
C ILE A 328 -23.63 -1.85 16.07
N SER A 329 -24.88 -1.47 16.31
CA SER A 329 -26.01 -2.42 16.33
C SER A 329 -26.48 -2.74 14.90
N MET A 330 -26.99 -3.94 14.67
CA MET A 330 -27.57 -4.33 13.37
C MET A 330 -29.03 -3.85 13.28
N SER A 331 -29.21 -2.53 13.42
CA SER A 331 -30.52 -1.86 13.47
C SER A 331 -30.45 -0.48 12.82
N ALA A 332 -31.58 0.23 12.74
CA ALA A 332 -31.61 1.61 12.27
C ALA A 332 -30.70 2.56 13.08
N ILE A 333 -30.53 2.32 14.39
CA ILE A 333 -29.65 3.12 15.24
C ILE A 333 -28.18 2.96 14.80
N GLY A 334 -27.76 1.72 14.54
CA GLY A 334 -26.40 1.47 14.04
C GLY A 334 -26.18 2.01 12.63
N VAL A 335 -27.21 2.01 11.78
CA VAL A 335 -27.15 2.67 10.47
C VAL A 335 -26.92 4.17 10.61
N GLU A 336 -27.65 4.86 11.50
CA GLU A 336 -27.43 6.30 11.74
C GLU A 336 -26.03 6.60 12.30
N GLN A 337 -25.50 5.72 13.16
CA GLN A 337 -24.13 5.83 13.64
C GLN A 337 -23.11 5.68 12.51
N ALA A 338 -23.26 4.66 11.65
CA ALA A 338 -22.40 4.46 10.48
C ALA A 338 -22.50 5.64 9.48
N ILE A 339 -23.68 6.20 9.26
CA ILE A 339 -23.85 7.42 8.43
C ILE A 339 -23.09 8.58 9.06
N THR A 340 -23.22 8.77 10.37
CA THR A 340 -22.51 9.85 11.09
C THR A 340 -21.00 9.69 10.98
N ALA A 341 -20.49 8.47 11.13
CA ALA A 341 -19.09 8.14 10.97
C ALA A 341 -18.58 8.43 9.55
N PHE A 342 -19.29 7.96 8.53
CA PHE A 342 -18.98 8.21 7.11
C PHE A 342 -18.94 9.71 6.80
N LEU A 343 -19.86 10.49 7.36
CA LEU A 343 -19.95 11.92 7.09
C LEU A 343 -18.84 12.74 7.75
N LYS A 344 -18.26 12.25 8.86
CA LYS A 344 -17.27 12.98 9.67
C LYS A 344 -15.93 13.14 8.97
N ASP A 345 -15.50 12.17 8.17
CA ASP A 345 -14.26 12.24 7.37
C ASP A 345 -14.58 12.31 5.86
N PRO A 346 -14.68 13.52 5.28
CA PRO A 346 -15.07 13.68 3.89
C PRO A 346 -14.00 13.33 2.87
N LEU A 347 -12.78 13.03 3.29
CA LEU A 347 -11.65 12.99 2.37
C LEU A 347 -11.49 11.62 1.70
N TYR A 348 -11.70 10.52 2.43
CA TYR A 348 -11.38 9.18 1.94
C TYR A 348 -12.40 8.64 0.94
N PHE A 349 -13.69 8.68 1.27
CA PHE A 349 -14.71 8.04 0.47
C PHE A 349 -15.27 8.99 -0.60
N PRO A 350 -15.54 8.51 -1.83
CA PRO A 350 -16.23 9.32 -2.82
C PRO A 350 -17.62 9.71 -2.30
N ARG A 351 -18.14 10.85 -2.75
CA ARG A 351 -19.42 11.40 -2.27
C ARG A 351 -20.32 11.78 -3.45
N PRO A 352 -21.64 11.58 -3.33
CA PRO A 352 -22.58 12.10 -4.32
C PRO A 352 -22.64 13.63 -4.24
N PHE A 353 -23.10 14.25 -5.32
CA PHE A 353 -23.37 15.69 -5.39
C PHE A 353 -22.13 16.54 -5.10
N SER A 354 -20.95 16.04 -5.49
CA SER A 354 -19.66 16.71 -5.27
C SER A 354 -19.40 17.88 -6.23
N ASN A 355 -20.35 18.19 -7.13
CA ASN A 355 -20.16 19.06 -8.30
C ASN A 355 -18.98 18.63 -9.18
N ASN A 356 -18.63 17.35 -9.15
CA ASN A 356 -17.58 16.77 -9.96
C ASN A 356 -17.98 15.40 -10.48
N TRP A 357 -18.08 15.30 -11.81
CA TRP A 357 -18.51 14.07 -12.48
C TRP A 357 -17.62 12.87 -12.14
N PHE A 358 -16.32 13.06 -11.94
CA PHE A 358 -15.39 11.98 -11.63
C PHE A 358 -15.67 11.41 -10.23
N ILE A 359 -15.71 12.24 -9.19
CA ILE A 359 -16.06 11.80 -7.82
C ILE A 359 -17.48 11.23 -7.76
N ASP A 360 -18.46 11.84 -8.44
CA ASP A 360 -19.84 11.34 -8.49
C ASP A 360 -19.93 9.96 -9.19
N SER A 361 -19.11 9.72 -10.21
CA SER A 361 -19.00 8.41 -10.87
C SER A 361 -18.41 7.36 -9.93
N LEU A 362 -17.37 7.71 -9.15
CA LEU A 362 -16.77 6.83 -8.14
C LEU A 362 -17.75 6.51 -7.01
N TRP A 363 -18.60 7.46 -6.63
CA TRP A 363 -19.68 7.19 -5.67
C TRP A 363 -20.66 6.14 -6.18
N THR A 364 -20.99 6.16 -7.48
CA THR A 364 -21.87 5.16 -8.08
C THR A 364 -21.25 3.76 -7.97
N VAL A 365 -19.97 3.63 -8.32
CA VAL A 365 -19.20 2.38 -8.18
C VAL A 365 -19.17 1.93 -6.72
N PHE A 366 -18.82 2.85 -5.81
CA PHE A 366 -18.75 2.60 -4.38
C PHE A 366 -20.09 2.11 -3.81
N ALA A 367 -21.19 2.81 -4.11
CA ALA A 367 -22.51 2.51 -3.58
C ALA A 367 -23.03 1.15 -4.08
N CYS A 368 -22.87 0.87 -5.39
CA CYS A 368 -23.24 -0.43 -5.96
C CYS A 368 -22.44 -1.57 -5.31
N ARG A 369 -21.11 -1.41 -5.23
CA ARG A 369 -20.23 -2.44 -4.68
C ARG A 369 -20.45 -2.67 -3.18
N TYR A 370 -20.64 -1.60 -2.42
CA TYR A 370 -20.93 -1.67 -0.99
C TYR A 370 -22.19 -2.50 -0.72
N ILE A 371 -23.27 -2.27 -1.48
CA ILE A 371 -24.53 -3.03 -1.34
C ILE A 371 -24.30 -4.50 -1.71
N GLU A 372 -23.67 -4.78 -2.85
CA GLU A 372 -23.38 -6.15 -3.29
C GLU A 372 -22.62 -6.95 -2.22
N THR A 373 -21.58 -6.36 -1.64
CA THR A 373 -20.76 -7.02 -0.61
C THR A 373 -21.50 -7.13 0.71
N ALA A 374 -22.22 -6.09 1.13
CA ALA A 374 -23.02 -6.11 2.36
C ALA A 374 -24.15 -7.15 2.33
N GLU A 375 -24.75 -7.39 1.16
CA GLU A 375 -25.80 -8.40 0.98
C GLU A 375 -25.28 -9.82 1.24
N ARG A 376 -23.99 -10.09 1.04
CA ARG A 376 -23.38 -11.39 1.38
C ARG A 376 -23.43 -11.70 2.87
N PHE A 377 -23.51 -10.69 3.73
CA PHE A 377 -23.57 -10.83 5.19
C PHE A 377 -24.98 -10.66 5.76
N THR A 378 -25.85 -9.95 5.05
CA THR A 378 -27.16 -9.53 5.56
C THR A 378 -28.35 -10.25 4.91
N SER A 379 -28.17 -10.90 3.76
CA SER A 379 -29.24 -11.64 3.08
C SER A 379 -29.84 -12.73 3.95
N GLY A 380 -31.17 -12.80 4.01
CA GLY A 380 -31.88 -13.77 4.84
C GLY A 380 -31.87 -13.46 6.34
N THR A 381 -31.28 -12.33 6.75
CA THR A 381 -31.30 -11.86 8.15
C THR A 381 -32.25 -10.67 8.31
N PRO A 382 -32.66 -10.32 9.55
CA PRO A 382 -33.42 -9.07 9.80
C PRO A 382 -32.71 -7.80 9.34
N ALA A 383 -31.40 -7.85 9.08
CA ALA A 383 -30.59 -6.72 8.63
C ALA A 383 -30.56 -6.52 7.10
N GLN A 384 -31.24 -7.35 6.30
CA GLN A 384 -31.15 -7.35 4.83
C GLN A 384 -31.39 -5.99 4.16
N SER A 385 -32.25 -5.14 4.74
CA SER A 385 -32.55 -3.80 4.19
C SER A 385 -31.56 -2.71 4.63
N LEU A 386 -30.80 -2.94 5.71
CA LEU A 386 -29.97 -1.93 6.35
C LEU A 386 -28.81 -1.40 5.47
N PRO A 387 -28.13 -2.22 4.62
CA PRO A 387 -27.11 -1.70 3.71
C PRO A 387 -27.62 -0.63 2.75
N ARG A 388 -28.82 -0.82 2.18
CA ARG A 388 -29.47 0.19 1.32
C ARG A 388 -29.87 1.42 2.12
N SER A 389 -30.35 1.25 3.35
CA SER A 389 -30.67 2.36 4.24
C SER A 389 -29.45 3.23 4.54
N PHE A 390 -28.27 2.63 4.73
CA PHE A 390 -27.01 3.36 4.89
C PHE A 390 -26.69 4.23 3.66
N ILE A 391 -26.65 3.65 2.46
CA ILE A 391 -26.35 4.39 1.22
C ILE A 391 -27.36 5.52 0.98
N ARG A 392 -28.66 5.24 1.15
CA ARG A 392 -29.72 6.24 1.00
C ARG A 392 -29.60 7.35 2.05
N GLY A 393 -29.29 6.99 3.29
CA GLY A 393 -29.10 7.95 4.37
C GLY A 393 -27.93 8.90 4.10
N VAL A 394 -26.81 8.39 3.60
CA VAL A 394 -25.67 9.22 3.16
C VAL A 394 -26.11 10.18 2.04
N GLN A 395 -26.80 9.69 1.00
CA GLN A 395 -27.28 10.52 -0.10
C GLN A 395 -28.20 11.65 0.38
N ILE A 396 -29.18 11.34 1.22
CA ILE A 396 -30.13 12.32 1.77
C ILE A 396 -29.41 13.42 2.55
N ARG A 397 -28.42 13.05 3.38
CA ARG A 397 -27.67 14.01 4.20
C ARG A 397 -26.75 14.91 3.37
N LEU A 398 -26.38 14.49 2.16
CA LEU A 398 -25.50 15.21 1.25
C LEU A 398 -26.25 15.92 0.10
N LEU A 399 -27.57 15.84 0.05
CA LEU A 399 -28.36 16.59 -0.94
C LEU A 399 -28.04 18.10 -0.82
N PRO A 400 -27.85 18.79 -1.95
CA PRO A 400 -27.76 20.25 -1.97
C PRO A 400 -29.01 20.84 -1.30
N LYS A 401 -28.81 21.78 -0.37
CA LYS A 401 -29.89 22.46 0.35
C LYS A 401 -30.40 23.68 -0.40
#